data_AF-A0AA95MQZ7-F1
#
_entry.id   AF-A0AA95MQZ7-F1
#
_cell.length_a   1.000
_cell.length_b   1.000
_cell.length_c   1.000
_cell.angle_alpha   90.00
_cell.angle_beta   90.00
_cell.angle_gamma   90.00
#
_symmetry.space_group_name_H-M   'P 1'
#
loop_
_entity.id
_entity.type
_entity.pdbx_description
1 polymer ?
#
loop_
_entity_poly.entity_id
_entity_poly.type
_entity_poly.pdbx_seq_one_letter_code
_entity_poly.pdbx_strand_id
1 'polypeptide(L)'
;MFKKIVLLALTSILAASLISCSKEKEATKSNTQTENAAKQKTASVAKKESETNKAPKSDAQLASELVLKDTKVVKIFSINQKLHDNYKDLGPFYFIRGVDEKGRKTEVWVNNGKIFEIN
;
A
#
# COMPACT_ATOMS: atom_id res chain seq x y z
N MET A 1 2.68 0.41 -53.88
CA MET A 1 3.80 -0.54 -53.73
C MET A 1 5.08 0.25 -53.46
N PHE A 2 5.59 0.26 -52.23
CA PHE A 2 6.99 0.60 -51.95
C PHE A 2 7.47 -0.29 -50.81
N LYS A 3 8.18 -1.36 -51.19
CA LYS A 3 9.02 -2.17 -50.30
C LYS A 3 10.39 -1.50 -50.24
N LYS A 4 10.95 -1.34 -49.03
CA LYS A 4 12.38 -1.54 -48.75
C LYS A 4 12.60 -1.56 -47.23
N ILE A 5 13.34 -2.58 -46.83
CA ILE A 5 13.72 -3.06 -45.50
C ILE A 5 15.02 -2.38 -45.07
N VAL A 6 15.17 -2.01 -43.79
CA VAL A 6 16.44 -2.02 -43.00
C VAL A 6 16.03 -2.05 -41.51
N LEU A 7 16.04 -3.19 -40.80
CA LEU A 7 17.15 -3.85 -40.08
C LEU A 7 17.75 -3.00 -38.92
N LEU A 8 17.58 -3.44 -37.66
CA LEU A 8 18.67 -3.88 -36.76
C LEU A 8 18.18 -4.01 -35.31
N ALA A 9 18.29 -5.22 -34.77
CA ALA A 9 18.19 -5.54 -33.35
C ALA A 9 19.57 -5.31 -32.69
N LEU A 10 19.63 -4.64 -31.53
CA LEU A 10 20.81 -4.49 -30.66
C LEU A 10 20.29 -4.05 -29.27
N THR A 11 20.69 -4.51 -28.09
CA THR A 11 21.53 -5.60 -27.56
C THR A 11 21.36 -5.54 -26.03
N SER A 12 21.52 -6.67 -25.36
CA SER A 12 21.50 -6.88 -23.91
C SER A 12 22.14 -5.78 -23.05
N ILE A 13 21.46 -5.40 -21.97
CA ILE A 13 22.12 -4.81 -20.79
C ILE A 13 22.24 -5.91 -19.74
N LEU A 14 23.47 -6.39 -19.60
CA LEU A 14 23.95 -7.25 -18.53
C LEU A 14 24.23 -6.35 -17.32
N ALA A 15 23.50 -6.51 -16.21
CA ALA A 15 23.86 -5.89 -14.94
C ALA A 15 24.48 -6.95 -14.03
N ALA A 16 25.81 -6.97 -13.96
CA ALA A 16 26.56 -7.77 -13.00
C ALA A 16 27.12 -6.87 -11.89
N SER A 17 27.01 -7.40 -10.66
CA SER A 17 27.91 -7.28 -9.51
C SER A 17 28.07 -5.94 -8.77
N LEU A 18 27.71 -5.96 -7.47
CA LEU A 18 28.63 -5.64 -6.35
C LEU A 18 28.28 -6.60 -5.19
N ILE A 19 29.07 -7.66 -4.98
CA ILE A 19 30.12 -7.76 -3.95
C ILE A 19 29.57 -7.51 -2.54
N SER A 20 29.34 -8.59 -1.79
CA SER A 20 29.42 -8.56 -0.32
C SER A 20 30.41 -9.64 0.11
N CYS A 21 31.64 -9.19 0.34
CA CYS A 21 32.70 -9.95 0.98
C CYS A 21 32.75 -9.48 2.44
N SER A 22 32.50 -10.38 3.39
CA SER A 22 33.14 -10.37 4.71
C SER A 22 33.03 -11.76 5.31
N LYS A 23 34.21 -12.33 5.53
CA LYS A 23 34.50 -13.70 5.93
C LYS A 23 34.69 -13.74 7.45
N GLU A 24 34.06 -14.75 8.07
CA GLU A 24 34.44 -15.49 9.29
C GLU A 24 34.91 -14.77 10.57
N LYS A 25 34.27 -15.10 11.71
CA LYS A 25 34.87 -15.88 12.82
C LYS A 25 33.81 -16.44 13.79
N GLU A 26 34.18 -17.55 14.41
CA GLU A 26 33.36 -18.62 14.99
C GLU A 26 32.68 -18.39 16.36
N ALA A 27 31.60 -19.16 16.56
CA ALA A 27 31.16 -19.95 17.73
C ALA A 27 31.08 -19.34 19.15
N THR A 28 29.86 -19.30 19.71
CA THR A 28 29.35 -20.30 20.71
C THR A 28 28.00 -19.87 21.32
N LYS A 29 27.01 -20.79 21.23
CA LYS A 29 25.80 -21.03 22.04
C LYS A 29 25.11 -19.83 22.75
N SER A 30 23.83 -19.61 22.44
CA SER A 30 22.71 -20.23 23.19
C SER A 30 21.37 -19.54 22.90
N ASN A 31 20.34 -20.38 22.80
CA ASN A 31 18.91 -20.15 23.02
C ASN A 31 18.02 -19.54 21.91
N THR A 32 17.51 -20.43 21.07
CA THR A 32 16.09 -20.79 20.88
C THR A 32 15.02 -19.68 20.78
N GLN A 33 14.23 -19.85 19.70
CA GLN A 33 12.82 -19.48 19.49
C GLN A 33 12.49 -18.21 18.69
N THR A 34 12.65 -18.37 17.38
CA THR A 34 11.68 -18.07 16.31
C THR A 34 10.21 -17.96 16.76
N GLU A 35 9.52 -16.89 16.34
CA GLU A 35 8.24 -16.91 15.58
C GLU A 35 7.77 -15.47 15.28
N ASN A 36 7.95 -14.97 14.05
CA ASN A 36 6.96 -14.97 12.96
C ASN A 36 5.61 -14.31 13.29
N ALA A 37 5.43 -13.06 12.84
CA ALA A 37 4.11 -12.50 12.55
C ALA A 37 4.14 -11.48 11.40
N ALA A 38 4.71 -11.87 10.26
CA ALA A 38 4.48 -11.19 8.99
C ALA A 38 3.24 -11.80 8.30
N LYS A 39 2.04 -11.32 8.65
CA LYS A 39 0.83 -11.58 7.86
C LYS A 39 -0.14 -10.41 7.98
N GLN A 40 -0.17 -9.56 6.95
CA GLN A 40 -1.43 -8.93 6.57
C GLN A 40 -1.55 -8.81 5.05
N LYS A 41 -1.99 -9.96 4.53
CA LYS A 41 -2.74 -10.28 3.32
C LYS A 41 -3.32 -9.07 2.58
N THR A 42 -2.77 -8.84 1.39
CA THR A 42 -3.40 -8.20 0.24
C THR A 42 -4.79 -8.81 -0.01
N ALA A 43 -5.85 -8.00 0.06
CA ALA A 43 -7.16 -8.37 -0.43
C ALA A 43 -7.67 -7.25 -1.35
N SER A 44 -7.30 -7.37 -2.63
CA SER A 44 -8.02 -6.74 -3.73
C SER A 44 -9.26 -7.58 -3.99
N VAL A 45 -10.46 -7.05 -3.71
CA VAL A 45 -11.71 -7.62 -4.24
C VAL A 45 -12.63 -6.46 -4.60
N ALA A 46 -12.80 -6.28 -5.92
CA ALA A 46 -13.95 -5.60 -6.48
C ALA A 46 -15.16 -6.54 -6.42
N LYS A 47 -16.28 -6.10 -5.84
CA LYS A 47 -17.62 -6.49 -6.30
C LYS A 47 -18.70 -5.54 -5.80
N LYS A 48 -19.67 -5.35 -6.70
CA LYS A 48 -20.79 -4.43 -6.73
C LYS A 48 -22.04 -5.05 -6.07
N GLU A 49 -22.92 -4.17 -5.55
CA GLU A 49 -24.36 -4.35 -5.22
C GLU A 49 -24.77 -5.35 -4.13
N SER A 50 -25.38 -4.85 -3.04
CA SER A 50 -26.84 -4.88 -2.80
C SER A 50 -27.18 -4.53 -1.34
N GLU A 51 -28.31 -3.88 -1.14
CA GLU A 51 -28.77 -3.28 0.12
C GLU A 51 -29.22 -4.31 1.19
N THR A 52 -29.22 -3.84 2.44
CA THR A 52 -30.04 -4.32 3.57
C THR A 52 -29.58 -5.56 4.36
N ASN A 53 -28.51 -5.40 5.14
CA ASN A 53 -28.45 -5.83 6.54
C ASN A 53 -27.22 -5.15 7.17
N LYS A 54 -27.39 -4.05 7.92
CA LYS A 54 -26.23 -3.34 8.50
C LYS A 54 -25.70 -4.12 9.70
N ALA A 55 -24.90 -5.14 9.43
CA ALA A 55 -23.87 -5.57 10.36
C ALA A 55 -23.04 -4.33 10.79
N PRO A 56 -22.51 -4.28 12.03
CA PRO A 56 -21.64 -3.19 12.44
C PRO A 56 -20.47 -3.11 11.46
N LYS A 57 -20.36 -1.98 10.77
CA LYS A 57 -19.26 -1.73 9.82
C LYS A 57 -17.97 -1.62 10.62
N SER A 58 -16.89 -2.20 10.11
CA SER A 58 -15.58 -2.02 10.73
C SER A 58 -15.11 -0.57 10.59
N ASP A 59 -14.26 -0.11 11.50
CA ASP A 59 -13.72 1.25 11.46
C ASP A 59 -12.99 1.56 10.14
N ALA A 60 -12.34 0.57 9.54
CA ALA A 60 -11.72 0.69 8.22
C ALA A 60 -12.75 0.93 7.10
N GLN A 61 -13.93 0.28 7.17
CA GLN A 61 -15.02 0.53 6.22
C GLN A 61 -15.59 1.92 6.40
N LEU A 62 -15.82 2.35 7.65
CA LEU A 62 -16.28 3.71 7.95
C LEU A 62 -15.30 4.77 7.44
N ALA A 63 -13.99 4.56 7.64
CA ALA A 63 -12.96 5.44 7.10
C ALA A 63 -12.98 5.48 5.57
N SER A 64 -13.14 4.33 4.90
CA SER A 64 -13.24 4.28 3.43
C SER A 64 -14.47 5.00 2.89
N GLU A 65 -15.61 4.86 3.56
CA GLU A 65 -16.86 5.53 3.19
C GLU A 65 -16.75 7.04 3.39
N LEU A 66 -16.15 7.47 4.49
CA LEU A 66 -15.87 8.87 4.76
C LEU A 66 -15.00 9.48 3.65
N VAL A 67 -13.91 8.80 3.26
CA VAL A 67 -13.02 9.29 2.19
C VAL A 67 -13.75 9.38 0.85
N LEU A 68 -14.52 8.36 0.46
CA LEU A 68 -15.26 8.39 -0.81
C LEU A 68 -16.39 9.43 -0.83
N LYS A 69 -16.96 9.75 0.33
CA LYS A 69 -18.06 10.71 0.45
C LYS A 69 -17.58 12.16 0.52
N ASP A 70 -16.51 12.41 1.30
CA ASP A 70 -16.11 13.76 1.70
C ASP A 70 -14.83 14.24 0.98
N THR A 71 -14.30 13.46 0.03
CA THR A 71 -13.14 13.84 -0.79
C THR A 71 -13.39 13.61 -2.28
N LYS A 72 -12.41 13.99 -3.12
CA LYS A 72 -12.42 13.73 -4.56
C LYS A 72 -11.89 12.35 -4.95
N VAL A 73 -11.57 11.50 -3.97
CA VAL A 73 -11.10 10.13 -4.21
C VAL A 73 -12.25 9.31 -4.78
N VAL A 74 -12.04 8.71 -5.96
CA VAL A 74 -13.04 7.90 -6.66
C VAL A 74 -12.76 6.40 -6.56
N LYS A 75 -11.52 6.02 -6.25
CA LYS A 75 -11.13 4.62 -6.09
C LYS A 75 -10.02 4.47 -5.06
N ILE A 76 -10.27 3.67 -4.04
CA ILE A 76 -9.29 3.29 -3.02
C ILE A 76 -8.60 1.99 -3.43
N PHE A 77 -7.28 1.92 -3.26
CA PHE A 77 -6.51 0.69 -3.53
C PHE A 77 -5.69 0.22 -2.33
N SER A 78 -5.57 1.00 -1.26
CA SER A 78 -4.85 0.61 -0.05
C SER A 78 -5.42 1.31 1.17
N ILE A 79 -5.59 0.57 2.26
CA ILE A 79 -5.95 1.07 3.58
C ILE A 79 -5.03 0.37 4.57
N ASN A 80 -4.28 1.14 5.36
CA ASN A 80 -3.38 0.60 6.38
C ASN A 80 -3.53 1.41 7.67
N GLN A 81 -3.17 0.84 8.81
CA GLN A 81 -3.03 1.60 10.04
C GLN A 81 -1.58 2.07 10.20
N LYS A 82 -1.39 3.35 10.51
CA LYS A 82 -0.08 3.97 10.73
C LYS A 82 -0.16 5.03 11.82
N LEU A 83 0.92 5.22 12.57
CA LEU A 83 1.06 6.41 13.42
C LEU A 83 1.34 7.63 12.53
N HIS A 84 0.71 8.75 12.86
CA HIS A 84 0.94 10.01 12.16
C HIS A 84 2.07 10.77 12.86
N ASP A 85 3.05 11.27 12.10
CA ASP A 85 4.24 11.90 12.69
C ASP A 85 3.91 13.15 13.52
N ASN A 86 2.94 13.93 13.07
CA ASN A 86 2.47 15.15 13.75
C ASN A 86 1.38 14.92 14.83
N TYR A 87 0.78 13.72 14.90
CA TYR A 87 -0.36 13.43 15.79
C TYR A 87 -0.19 12.09 16.52
N LYS A 88 0.96 11.89 17.16
CA LYS A 88 1.35 10.62 17.78
C LYS A 88 0.50 10.24 19.00
N ASP A 89 -0.05 11.24 19.68
CA ASP A 89 -0.92 11.13 20.85
C ASP A 89 -2.34 10.66 20.52
N LEU A 90 -2.79 10.86 19.28
CA LEU A 90 -4.12 10.43 18.81
C LEU A 90 -4.18 8.94 18.41
N GLY A 91 -3.06 8.22 18.54
CA GLY A 91 -2.96 6.80 18.23
C GLY A 91 -2.88 6.52 16.73
N PRO A 92 -3.21 5.29 16.30
CA PRO A 92 -3.10 4.90 14.90
C PRO A 92 -4.19 5.55 14.02
N PHE A 93 -3.78 5.99 12.84
CA PHE A 93 -4.63 6.52 11.78
C PHE A 93 -4.85 5.46 10.71
N TYR A 94 -6.00 5.50 10.05
CA TYR A 94 -6.20 4.88 8.76
C TYR A 94 -5.55 5.75 7.68
N PHE A 95 -4.44 5.24 7.14
CA PHE A 95 -3.75 5.78 5.99
C PHE A 95 -4.31 5.14 4.72
N ILE A 96 -5.11 5.92 3.99
CA ILE A 96 -5.85 5.50 2.81
C ILE A 96 -5.16 6.05 1.57
N ARG A 97 -4.91 5.19 0.57
CA ARG A 97 -4.39 5.61 -0.73
C ARG A 97 -5.37 5.25 -1.83
N GLY A 98 -5.59 6.22 -2.71
CA GLY A 98 -6.54 6.13 -3.81
C GLY A 98 -6.13 6.98 -5.00
N VAL A 99 -7.06 7.09 -5.95
CA VAL A 99 -6.98 8.02 -7.07
C VAL A 99 -8.16 8.97 -7.04
N ASP A 100 -7.92 10.23 -7.38
CA ASP A 100 -8.96 11.26 -7.49
C ASP A 100 -9.67 11.23 -8.85
N GLU A 101 -10.68 12.09 -9.01
CA GLU A 101 -11.42 12.29 -10.26
C GLU A 101 -10.54 12.63 -11.48
N LYS A 102 -9.31 13.13 -11.25
CA LYS A 102 -8.33 13.45 -12.30
C LYS A 102 -7.32 12.34 -12.53
N GLY A 103 -7.47 11.19 -11.86
CA GLY A 103 -6.54 10.06 -11.92
C GLY A 103 -5.23 10.28 -11.17
N ARG A 104 -5.13 11.33 -10.35
CA ARG A 104 -3.94 11.60 -9.52
C ARG A 104 -3.98 10.73 -8.28
N LYS A 105 -2.81 10.24 -7.85
CA LYS A 105 -2.69 9.53 -6.58
C LYS A 105 -2.97 10.50 -5.44
N THR A 106 -3.77 10.05 -4.48
CA THR A 106 -4.13 10.82 -3.30
C THR A 106 -3.96 9.97 -2.06
N GLU A 107 -3.41 10.56 -1.02
CA GLU A 107 -3.23 9.96 0.29
C GLU A 107 -4.09 10.69 1.32
N VAL A 108 -4.84 9.96 2.13
CA VAL A 108 -5.76 10.53 3.11
C VAL A 108 -5.54 9.90 4.47
N TRP A 109 -5.43 10.75 5.49
CA TRP A 109 -5.27 10.33 6.88
C TRP A 109 -6.59 10.50 7.64
N VAL A 110 -7.11 9.39 8.17
CA VAL A 110 -8.39 9.35 8.89
C VAL A 110 -8.21 8.76 10.28
N ASN A 111 -8.78 9.42 11.29
CA ASN A 111 -8.83 8.89 12.66
C ASN A 111 -10.14 9.31 13.32
N ASN A 112 -10.75 8.42 14.11
CA ASN A 112 -11.99 8.68 14.84
C ASN A 112 -13.11 9.33 13.99
N GLY A 113 -13.27 8.87 12.74
CA GLY A 113 -14.29 9.35 11.81
C GLY A 113 -14.07 10.76 11.25
N LYS A 114 -12.83 11.29 11.33
CA LYS A 114 -12.45 12.60 10.79
C LYS A 114 -11.27 12.48 9.83
N ILE A 115 -11.30 13.27 8.76
CA ILE A 115 -10.16 13.45 7.85
C ILE A 115 -9.25 14.54 8.43
N PHE A 116 -7.97 14.23 8.56
CA PHE A 116 -6.96 15.16 9.11
C PHE A 116 -6.10 15.77 8.02
N GLU A 117 -5.75 15.00 6.99
CA GLU A 117 -4.83 15.42 5.95
C GLU A 117 -5.17 14.73 4.62
N ILE A 118 -4.97 15.45 3.52
CA ILE A 118 -5.13 14.98 2.14
C ILE A 118 -3.92 15.48 1.34
N ASN A 119 -3.18 14.55 0.73
CA ASN A 119 -1.99 14.81 -0.09
C ASN A 119 -2.17 14.30 -1.52
#